data_AF-J1LRD8-F1
#
_entry.id   AF-J1LRD8-F1
#
_cell.length_a   1.000
_cell.length_b   1.000
_cell.length_c   1.000
_cell.angle_alpha   90.00
_cell.angle_beta   90.00
_cell.angle_gamma   90.00
#
_symmetry.space_group_name_H-M   'P 1'
#
loop_
_entity.id
_entity.type
_entity.pdbx_description
1 polymer ?
#
loop_
_entity_poly.entity_id
_entity_poly.type
_entity_poly.pdbx_seq_one_letter_code
_entity_poly.pdbx_strand_id
1 'polypeptide(L)'
;MKRRLIAAALILVFPFGLAACGAQSKEAACKHIQKAAVSANKSAKIKGTSPDDIRDSLDQIIKTYKKANKKITNKKVKAAFTPLIEDLEKLRDATKSPGASTGGPDLMTDMSNHGKALNDLCGFDWGTGQ
;
A
#
# COMPACT_ATOMS: atom_id res chain seq x y z
N MET A 1 -56.68 4.13 4.84
CA MET A 1 -56.07 5.49 4.78
C MET A 1 -54.65 5.37 5.33
N LYS A 2 -53.55 5.90 4.79
CA LYS A 2 -53.26 6.82 3.69
C LYS A 2 -51.73 6.79 3.52
N ARG A 3 -51.25 6.48 2.30
CA ARG A 3 -50.07 7.00 1.57
C ARG A 3 -48.71 7.03 2.35
N ARG A 4 -47.58 6.57 1.80
CA ARG A 4 -47.00 6.98 0.51
C ARG A 4 -46.03 5.93 -0.02
N LEU A 5 -46.17 5.66 -1.32
CA LEU A 5 -45.13 5.16 -2.21
C LEU A 5 -43.98 6.18 -2.23
N ILE A 6 -42.73 5.70 -2.30
CA ILE A 6 -41.73 6.09 -3.33
C ILE A 6 -40.58 5.09 -3.24
N ALA A 7 -40.39 4.38 -4.34
CA ALA A 7 -39.17 3.67 -4.68
C ALA A 7 -38.05 4.67 -4.95
N ALA A 8 -36.86 4.41 -4.41
CA ALA A 8 -35.62 4.88 -4.99
C ALA A 8 -34.53 3.87 -4.64
N ALA A 9 -34.33 2.94 -5.57
CA ALA A 9 -33.12 2.15 -5.63
C ALA A 9 -31.93 3.12 -5.72
N LEU A 10 -31.13 3.23 -4.66
CA LEU A 10 -29.78 3.81 -4.75
C LEU A 10 -28.82 2.72 -5.27
N ILE A 11 -29.17 2.20 -6.45
CA ILE A 11 -28.29 1.42 -7.30
C ILE A 11 -27.80 2.40 -8.38
N LEU A 12 -26.48 2.66 -8.30
CA LEU A 12 -25.57 3.10 -9.36
C LEU A 12 -25.51 4.58 -9.73
N VAL A 13 -24.45 5.24 -9.24
CA VAL A 13 -23.51 5.95 -10.12
C VAL A 13 -22.07 5.64 -9.69
N PHE A 14 -21.66 4.38 -9.82
CA PHE A 14 -20.27 4.14 -10.19
C PHE A 14 -20.30 4.14 -11.72
N PRO A 15 -19.52 4.98 -12.41
CA PRO A 15 -19.35 4.84 -13.84
C PRO A 15 -18.50 3.60 -14.07
N PHE A 16 -19.11 2.41 -13.94
CA PHE A 16 -18.69 1.24 -14.69
C PHE A 16 -19.08 1.50 -16.16
N GLY A 17 -18.41 2.49 -16.74
CA GLY A 17 -18.38 2.68 -18.18
C GLY A 17 -17.85 1.39 -18.76
N LEU A 18 -18.71 0.70 -19.48
CA LEU A 18 -18.36 -0.41 -20.33
C LEU A 18 -17.20 0.01 -21.24
N ALA A 19 -16.01 -0.53 -20.98
CA ALA A 19 -15.06 -1.05 -21.98
C ALA A 19 -13.70 -1.31 -21.33
N ALA A 20 -13.48 -2.56 -20.90
CA ALA A 20 -12.33 -3.40 -21.28
C ALA A 20 -12.21 -4.59 -20.32
N CYS A 21 -12.38 -5.81 -20.84
CA CYS A 21 -11.85 -7.08 -20.33
C CYS A 21 -11.17 -7.08 -18.94
N GLY A 22 -11.85 -7.61 -17.92
CA GLY A 22 -11.22 -8.32 -16.79
C GLY A 22 -10.20 -7.57 -15.91
N ALA A 23 -10.04 -6.25 -16.04
CA ALA A 23 -9.05 -5.51 -15.27
C ALA A 23 -9.58 -5.19 -13.86
N GLN A 24 -8.75 -5.44 -12.84
CA GLN A 24 -9.07 -5.15 -11.44
C GLN A 24 -9.37 -3.65 -11.26
N SER A 25 -10.46 -3.33 -10.54
CA SER A 25 -10.79 -1.95 -10.21
C SER A 25 -9.70 -1.31 -9.32
N LYS A 26 -9.67 0.02 -9.30
CA LYS A 26 -8.74 0.78 -8.45
C LYS A 26 -8.97 0.43 -6.97
N GLU A 27 -10.21 0.38 -6.54
CA GLU A 27 -10.62 0.11 -5.15
C GLU A 27 -10.22 -1.31 -4.73
N ALA A 28 -10.42 -2.29 -5.60
CA ALA A 28 -9.99 -3.67 -5.35
C ALA A 28 -8.46 -3.76 -5.23
N ALA A 29 -7.73 -3.04 -6.10
CA ALA A 29 -6.26 -2.95 -6.04
C ALA A 29 -5.77 -2.33 -4.72
N CYS A 30 -6.35 -1.19 -4.34
CA CYS A 30 -6.00 -0.49 -3.11
C CYS A 30 -6.34 -1.35 -1.87
N LYS A 31 -7.48 -2.06 -1.87
CA LYS A 31 -7.84 -2.99 -0.80
C LYS A 31 -6.85 -4.14 -0.66
N HIS A 32 -6.25 -4.62 -1.75
CA HIS A 32 -5.18 -5.62 -1.69
C HIS A 32 -3.93 -5.07 -0.98
N ILE A 33 -3.55 -3.83 -1.25
CA ILE A 33 -2.42 -3.16 -0.59
C ILE A 33 -2.74 -2.93 0.89
N GLN A 34 -3.92 -2.42 1.23
CA GLN A 34 -4.31 -2.20 2.63
C GLN A 34 -4.28 -3.49 3.45
N LYS A 35 -4.79 -4.60 2.89
CA LYS A 35 -4.70 -5.92 3.53
C LYS A 35 -3.25 -6.36 3.71
N ALA A 36 -2.38 -6.08 2.74
CA ALA A 36 -0.96 -6.37 2.83
C ALA A 36 -0.30 -5.53 3.93
N ALA A 37 -0.64 -4.25 4.06
CA ALA A 37 -0.16 -3.37 5.14
C ALA A 37 -0.57 -3.89 6.52
N VAL A 38 -1.85 -4.22 6.72
CA VAL A 38 -2.34 -4.82 7.98
C VAL A 38 -1.64 -6.15 8.27
N SER A 39 -1.48 -7.01 7.26
CA SER A 39 -0.81 -8.30 7.42
C SER A 39 0.68 -8.14 7.75
N ALA A 40 1.36 -7.19 7.10
CA ALA A 40 2.76 -6.89 7.33
C ALA A 40 2.96 -6.36 8.76
N ASN A 41 2.13 -5.43 9.21
CA ASN A 41 2.19 -4.88 10.57
C ASN A 41 1.95 -5.96 11.65
N LYS A 42 1.03 -6.90 11.41
CA LYS A 42 0.81 -8.04 12.31
C LYS A 42 1.97 -9.04 12.33
N SER A 43 2.69 -9.16 11.21
CA SER A 43 3.72 -10.19 11.03
C SER A 43 5.11 -9.69 11.42
N ALA A 44 5.36 -8.39 11.25
CA ALA A 44 6.59 -7.71 11.64
C ALA A 44 6.70 -7.74 13.17
N LYS A 45 7.39 -8.75 13.69
CA LYS A 45 7.82 -8.80 15.08
C LYS A 45 9.19 -8.13 15.13
N ILE A 46 9.23 -6.88 15.57
CA ILE A 46 10.50 -6.24 15.91
C ILE A 46 11.05 -6.98 17.13
N LYS A 47 11.96 -7.93 16.89
CA LYS A 47 12.57 -8.78 17.92
C LYS A 47 13.55 -8.01 18.81
N GLY A 48 14.02 -6.88 18.32
CA GLY A 48 15.00 -6.00 18.97
C GLY A 48 15.32 -4.82 18.06
N THR A 49 16.25 -3.98 18.47
CA THR A 49 16.68 -2.79 17.72
C THR A 49 18.01 -3.01 16.98
N SER A 50 18.50 -4.25 16.91
CA SER A 50 19.72 -4.56 16.17
C SER A 50 19.51 -4.37 14.66
N PRO A 51 20.56 -4.04 13.89
CA PRO A 51 20.46 -3.94 12.43
C PRO A 51 19.91 -5.21 11.77
N ASP A 52 20.23 -6.39 12.32
CA ASP A 52 19.72 -7.68 11.85
C ASP A 52 18.22 -7.84 12.13
N ASP A 53 17.73 -7.45 13.31
CA ASP A 53 16.29 -7.51 13.66
C ASP A 53 15.45 -6.56 12.79
N ILE A 54 15.98 -5.36 12.51
CA ILE A 54 15.36 -4.38 11.62
C ILE A 54 15.34 -4.93 10.18
N ARG A 55 16.45 -5.51 9.72
CA ARG A 55 16.53 -6.13 8.39
C ARG A 55 15.51 -7.26 8.23
N ASP A 56 15.44 -8.16 9.20
CA ASP A 56 14.49 -9.28 9.21
C ASP A 56 13.04 -8.78 9.15
N SER A 57 12.73 -7.72 9.90
CA SER A 57 11.42 -7.08 9.89
C SER A 57 11.08 -6.47 8.53
N LEU A 58 12.03 -5.75 7.91
CA LEU A 58 11.88 -5.19 6.57
C LEU A 58 11.70 -6.28 5.52
N ASP A 59 12.48 -7.37 5.57
CA ASP A 59 12.35 -8.51 4.66
C ASP A 59 10.95 -9.14 4.73
N GLN A 60 10.34 -9.24 5.93
CA GLN A 60 8.96 -9.72 6.09
C GLN A 60 7.92 -8.77 5.48
N ILE A 61 8.09 -7.46 5.65
CA ILE A 61 7.21 -6.43 5.07
C ILE A 61 7.32 -6.48 3.54
N ILE A 62 8.54 -6.40 3.00
CA ILE A 62 8.84 -6.44 1.55
C ILE A 62 8.26 -7.72 0.93
N LYS A 63 8.45 -8.88 1.56
CA LYS A 63 7.89 -10.15 1.08
C LYS A 63 6.37 -10.11 1.00
N THR A 64 5.70 -9.51 1.99
CA THR A 64 4.25 -9.35 2.01
C THR A 64 3.77 -8.41 0.90
N TYR A 65 4.47 -7.29 0.71
CA TYR A 65 4.11 -6.31 -0.31
C TYR A 65 4.38 -6.82 -1.73
N LYS A 66 5.49 -7.52 -1.98
CA LYS A 66 5.76 -8.18 -3.27
C LYS A 66 4.68 -9.21 -3.61
N LYS A 67 4.22 -10.00 -2.63
CA LYS A 67 3.09 -10.94 -2.83
C LYS A 67 1.80 -10.20 -3.21
N ALA A 68 1.52 -9.06 -2.60
CA ALA A 68 0.38 -8.23 -2.97
C ALA A 68 0.54 -7.61 -4.37
N ASN A 69 1.73 -7.07 -4.69
CA ASN A 69 2.03 -6.43 -5.98
C ASN A 69 1.86 -7.38 -7.18
N LYS A 70 2.15 -8.67 -6.99
CA LYS A 70 1.88 -9.73 -7.99
C LYS A 70 0.39 -9.89 -8.30
N LYS A 71 -0.49 -9.65 -7.33
CA LYS A 71 -1.96 -9.77 -7.48
C LYS A 71 -2.60 -8.49 -8.02
N ILE A 72 -1.88 -7.37 -8.00
CA ILE A 72 -2.40 -6.11 -8.54
C ILE A 72 -2.26 -6.15 -10.07
N THR A 73 -3.40 -6.13 -10.75
CA THR A 73 -3.47 -6.00 -12.22
C THR A 73 -3.83 -4.58 -12.68
N ASN A 74 -4.31 -3.73 -11.76
CA ASN A 74 -4.54 -2.32 -12.05
C ASN A 74 -3.20 -1.60 -12.28
N LYS A 75 -2.94 -1.18 -13.52
CA LYS A 75 -1.64 -0.59 -13.92
C LYS A 75 -1.27 0.66 -13.12
N LYS A 76 -2.23 1.57 -12.87
CA LYS A 76 -1.97 2.83 -12.15
C LYS A 76 -1.60 2.57 -10.69
N VAL A 77 -2.39 1.73 -10.01
CA VAL A 77 -2.10 1.36 -8.61
C VAL A 77 -0.79 0.58 -8.50
N LYS A 78 -0.51 -0.33 -9.45
CA LYS A 78 0.74 -1.08 -9.49
C LYS A 78 1.96 -0.17 -9.67
N ALA A 79 1.87 0.80 -10.57
CA ALA A 79 2.92 1.76 -10.84
C ALA A 79 3.22 2.67 -9.63
N ALA A 80 2.21 2.99 -8.82
CA ALA A 80 2.40 3.76 -7.59
C ALA A 80 2.91 2.89 -6.41
N PHE A 81 2.52 1.62 -6.35
CA PHE A 81 2.92 0.72 -5.26
C PHE A 81 4.32 0.14 -5.42
N THR A 82 4.78 -0.07 -6.66
CA THR A 82 6.08 -0.70 -6.93
C THR A 82 7.26 0.12 -6.41
N PRO A 83 7.35 1.45 -6.62
CA PRO A 83 8.43 2.27 -6.10
C PRO A 83 8.52 2.25 -4.57
N LEU A 84 7.38 2.22 -3.87
CA LEU A 84 7.36 2.09 -2.41
C LEU A 84 8.00 0.77 -1.93
N ILE A 85 7.83 -0.33 -2.69
CA ILE A 85 8.50 -1.60 -2.39
C ILE A 85 10.01 -1.47 -2.60
N GLU A 86 10.43 -0.83 -3.70
CA GLU A 86 11.83 -0.63 -4.03
C GLU A 86 12.52 0.23 -2.96
N ASP A 87 11.86 1.25 -2.44
CA ASP A 87 12.44 2.06 -1.37
C ASP A 87 12.58 1.28 -0.05
N LEU A 88 11.63 0.39 0.27
CA LEU A 88 11.80 -0.52 1.41
C LEU A 88 12.99 -1.47 1.21
N GLU A 89 13.27 -1.90 -0.03
CA GLU A 89 14.46 -2.70 -0.34
C GLU A 89 15.75 -1.91 -0.16
N LYS A 90 15.79 -0.65 -0.64
CA LYS A 90 16.92 0.27 -0.39
C LYS A 90 17.12 0.49 1.11
N LEU A 91 16.05 0.67 1.87
CA LEU A 91 16.10 0.83 3.33
C LEU A 91 16.67 -0.42 4.00
N ARG A 92 16.22 -1.60 3.57
CA ARG A 92 16.74 -2.90 4.04
C ARG A 92 18.23 -3.05 3.71
N ASP A 93 18.66 -2.67 2.51
CA ASP A 93 20.06 -2.76 2.13
C ASP A 93 20.94 -1.76 2.87
N ALA A 94 20.41 -0.58 3.23
CA ALA A 94 21.11 0.39 4.05
C ALA A 94 21.47 -0.17 5.44
N THR A 95 20.65 -1.05 6.03
CA THR A 95 20.97 -1.64 7.35
C THR A 95 22.20 -2.55 7.35
N LYS A 96 22.73 -2.93 6.17
CA LYS A 96 23.97 -3.70 6.04
C LYS A 96 25.22 -2.85 6.29
N SER A 97 25.11 -1.52 6.22
CA SER A 97 26.25 -0.63 6.40
C SER A 97 26.37 -0.20 7.87
N PRO A 98 27.53 -0.41 8.52
CA PRO A 98 27.76 0.07 9.88
C PRO A 98 27.55 1.59 9.97
N GLY A 99 26.65 2.05 10.84
CA GLY A 99 26.35 3.48 11.04
C GLY A 99 25.27 4.08 10.12
N ALA A 100 24.71 3.32 9.18
CA ALA A 100 23.63 3.80 8.31
C ALA A 100 22.26 3.61 9.00
N SER A 101 21.81 4.61 9.76
CA SER A 101 20.56 4.50 10.52
C SER A 101 19.29 4.73 9.69
N THR A 102 19.36 5.34 8.50
CA THR A 102 18.15 5.85 7.81
C THR A 102 18.27 5.99 6.28
N GLY A 103 19.08 5.17 5.60
CA GLY A 103 19.14 5.14 4.12
C GLY A 103 19.48 6.46 3.38
N GLY A 104 19.83 7.52 4.10
CA GLY A 104 20.12 8.84 3.56
C GLY A 104 18.86 9.72 3.38
N PRO A 105 19.02 11.06 3.32
CA PRO A 105 17.92 12.01 3.16
C PRO A 105 17.13 11.82 1.86
N ASP A 106 17.80 11.38 0.79
CA ASP A 106 17.16 11.14 -0.50
C ASP A 106 16.18 9.95 -0.43
N LEU A 107 16.55 8.87 0.25
CA LEU A 107 15.66 7.72 0.42
C LEU A 107 14.40 8.07 1.21
N MET A 108 14.56 8.82 2.29
CA MET A 108 13.41 9.24 3.12
C MET A 108 12.47 10.16 2.32
N THR A 109 13.02 11.00 1.44
CA THR A 109 12.27 11.85 0.52
C THR A 109 11.54 11.03 -0.54
N ASP A 110 12.22 10.06 -1.16
CA ASP A 110 11.62 9.13 -2.14
C ASP A 110 10.46 8.35 -1.52
N MET A 111 10.67 7.75 -0.34
CA MET A 111 9.63 7.01 0.39
C MET A 111 8.42 7.89 0.70
N SER A 112 8.65 9.14 1.11
CA SER A 112 7.59 10.09 1.41
C SER A 112 6.80 10.46 0.15
N ASN A 113 7.48 10.71 -0.96
CA ASN A 113 6.88 11.05 -2.25
C ASN A 113 6.07 9.88 -2.82
N HIS A 114 6.65 8.68 -2.84
CA HIS A 114 5.97 7.47 -3.31
C HIS A 114 4.81 7.07 -2.39
N GLY A 115 4.98 7.19 -1.07
CA GLY A 115 3.92 7.00 -0.09
C GLY A 115 2.75 7.97 -0.30
N LYS A 116 3.04 9.25 -0.54
CA LYS A 116 2.02 10.26 -0.85
C LYS A 116 1.32 9.95 -2.17
N ALA A 117 2.06 9.65 -3.24
CA ALA A 117 1.46 9.32 -4.53
C ALA A 117 0.52 8.11 -4.46
N LEU A 118 0.92 7.09 -3.68
CA LEU A 118 0.06 5.93 -3.41
C LEU A 118 -1.16 6.31 -2.57
N ASN A 119 -1.00 7.20 -1.58
CA ASN A 119 -2.10 7.67 -0.76
C ASN A 119 -3.11 8.53 -1.54
N ASP A 120 -2.64 9.47 -2.36
CA ASP A 120 -3.50 10.30 -3.22
C ASP A 120 -4.34 9.44 -4.17
N LEU A 121 -3.80 8.29 -4.59
CA LEU A 121 -4.55 7.30 -5.35
C LEU A 121 -5.52 6.54 -4.46
N CYS A 122 -5.06 5.91 -3.39
CA CYS A 122 -5.84 4.91 -2.68
C CYS A 122 -6.68 5.42 -1.51
N GLY A 123 -6.49 6.68 -1.09
CA GLY A 123 -7.17 7.29 0.05
C GLY A 123 -6.96 6.48 1.33
N PHE A 124 -5.75 5.98 1.55
CA PHE A 124 -5.47 5.18 2.74
C PHE A 124 -5.48 6.09 3.96
N ASP A 125 -6.26 5.69 4.96
CA ASP A 125 -6.09 6.24 6.29
C ASP A 125 -4.83 5.59 6.90
N TRP A 126 -3.68 6.22 6.69
CA TRP A 126 -2.41 5.80 7.28
C TRP A 126 -2.29 6.23 8.75
N GLY A 127 -3.37 6.64 9.41
CA GLY A 127 -3.33 7.14 10.79
C GLY A 127 -2.74 8.54 10.92
N THR A 128 -2.91 9.42 9.92
CA THR A 128 -2.57 10.86 10.05
C THR A 128 -3.73 11.68 10.64
N GLY A 129 -4.51 11.05 11.53
CA GLY A 129 -5.74 11.59 12.12
C GLY A 129 -5.72 11.60 13.65
N GLN A 130 -4.72 12.28 14.23
CA GLN A 130 -4.64 13.00 15.52
C GLN A 130 -3.25 12.90 16.16
#